data_AF-A0A117SGT5-F1
#
_entry.id   AF-A0A117SGT5-F1
#
_cell.length_a   1.000
_cell.length_b   1.000
_cell.length_c   1.000
_cell.angle_alpha   90.00
_cell.angle_beta   90.00
_cell.angle_gamma   90.00
#
_symmetry.space_group_name_H-M   'P 1'
#
loop_
_entity.id
_entity.type
_entity.pdbx_description
1 polymer ?
#
loop_
_entity_poly.entity_id
_entity_poly.type
_entity_poly.pdbx_seq_one_letter_code
_entity_poly.pdbx_strand_id
1 'polypeptide(L)'
;MKSNKILSNILFFNLIVLVTIIGDFFKNFLPLSFIIILIGYFFVSLGLLTYEIIQKQIKLLFPKIILLSTIVVMGYADFYFKLSRSYSYVFKDNMILSAIDSIYFSITTFTTTGFGDIYPISHSAKMFVASETIFGYILSTFIVAILVIKFMDEK
;
A
#
# COMPACT_ATOMS: atom_id res chain seq x y z
N MET A 1 -14.15 27.13 4.92
CA MET A 1 -15.15 26.04 5.13
C MET A 1 -15.24 24.99 4.02
N LYS A 2 -14.88 25.26 2.74
CA LYS A 2 -14.95 24.23 1.67
C LYS A 2 -13.84 23.15 1.72
N SER A 3 -12.65 23.44 2.25
CA SER A 3 -11.52 22.47 2.18
C SER A 3 -11.69 21.24 3.08
N ASN A 4 -12.32 21.37 4.26
CA ASN A 4 -12.61 20.24 5.15
C ASN A 4 -13.49 19.14 4.50
N LYS A 5 -14.33 19.51 3.53
CA LYS A 5 -15.24 18.54 2.87
C LYS A 5 -14.47 17.64 1.90
N ILE A 6 -13.52 18.20 1.14
CA ILE A 6 -12.64 17.44 0.24
C ILE A 6 -11.69 16.55 1.05
N LEU A 7 -11.14 17.08 2.15
CA LEU A 7 -10.28 16.35 3.08
C LEU A 7 -10.95 15.08 3.65
N SER A 8 -12.20 15.19 4.11
CA SER A 8 -12.99 14.07 4.62
C SER A 8 -13.28 13.03 3.54
N ASN A 9 -13.48 13.46 2.30
CA ASN A 9 -13.80 12.57 1.20
C ASN A 9 -12.63 11.63 0.88
N ILE A 10 -11.37 12.10 0.90
CA ILE A 10 -10.20 11.24 0.62
C ILE A 10 -10.05 10.15 1.67
N LEU A 11 -10.19 10.50 2.96
CA LEU A 11 -10.10 9.50 4.03
C LEU A 11 -11.21 8.46 3.92
N PHE A 12 -12.42 8.88 3.54
CA PHE A 12 -13.53 7.98 3.24
C PHE A 12 -13.28 7.08 2.03
N PHE A 13 -12.74 7.62 0.93
CA PHE A 13 -12.36 6.83 -0.25
C PHE A 13 -11.28 5.80 0.08
N ASN A 14 -10.25 6.18 0.85
CA ASN A 14 -9.23 5.25 1.34
C ASN A 14 -9.87 4.09 2.14
N LEU A 15 -10.84 4.38 3.02
CA LEU A 15 -11.54 3.33 3.77
C LEU A 15 -12.32 2.39 2.84
N ILE A 16 -13.01 2.92 1.83
CA ILE A 16 -13.74 2.10 0.85
C ILE A 16 -12.77 1.20 0.09
N VAL A 17 -11.64 1.74 -0.36
CA VAL A 17 -10.62 0.96 -1.08
C VAL A 17 -10.06 -0.14 -0.18
N LEU A 18 -9.74 0.18 1.07
CA LEU A 18 -9.26 -0.82 2.02
C LEU A 18 -10.28 -1.94 2.26
N VAL A 19 -11.55 -1.59 2.49
CA VAL A 19 -12.64 -2.58 2.66
C VAL A 19 -12.81 -3.44 1.42
N THR A 20 -12.68 -2.85 0.23
CA THR A 20 -12.75 -3.58 -1.05
C THR A 20 -11.61 -4.58 -1.16
N ILE A 21 -10.38 -4.18 -0.87
CA ILE A 21 -9.20 -5.06 -0.88
C ILE A 21 -9.36 -6.18 0.14
N ILE A 22 -9.80 -5.88 1.37
CA ILE A 22 -10.03 -6.90 2.40
C ILE A 22 -11.11 -7.89 1.94
N GLY A 23 -12.24 -7.40 1.42
CA GLY A 23 -13.31 -8.27 0.93
C GLY A 23 -12.85 -9.17 -0.21
N ASP A 24 -12.03 -8.63 -1.10
CA ASP A 24 -11.43 -9.34 -2.21
C ASP A 24 -10.37 -10.37 -1.76
N PHE A 25 -9.56 -10.05 -0.76
CA PHE A 25 -8.59 -10.98 -0.17
C PHE A 25 -9.24 -12.28 0.31
N PHE A 26 -10.43 -12.20 0.90
CA PHE A 26 -11.17 -13.38 1.37
C PHE A 26 -12.02 -14.05 0.27
N LYS A 27 -12.58 -13.28 -0.67
CA LYS A 27 -13.50 -13.81 -1.69
C LYS A 27 -12.84 -14.14 -3.03
N ASN A 28 -11.62 -13.66 -3.26
CA ASN A 28 -10.87 -13.74 -4.50
C ASN A 28 -11.74 -13.38 -5.73
N PHE A 29 -12.41 -12.24 -5.66
CA PHE A 29 -13.42 -11.83 -6.66
C PHE A 29 -12.84 -10.94 -7.76
N LEU A 30 -11.89 -10.07 -7.42
CA LEU A 30 -11.26 -9.15 -8.36
C LEU A 30 -10.07 -9.82 -9.06
N PRO A 31 -9.87 -9.55 -10.36
CA PRO A 31 -8.80 -10.12 -11.13
C PRO A 31 -7.42 -9.57 -10.72
N LEU A 32 -6.35 -10.31 -11.07
CA LEU A 32 -4.95 -9.88 -10.89
C LEU A 32 -4.65 -8.50 -11.49
N SER A 33 -5.32 -8.11 -12.57
CA SER A 33 -5.15 -6.80 -13.21
C SER A 33 -5.59 -5.62 -12.34
N PHE A 34 -6.34 -5.87 -11.27
CA PHE A 34 -6.75 -4.84 -10.30
C PHE A 34 -5.56 -4.12 -9.66
N ILE A 35 -4.37 -4.76 -9.61
CA ILE A 35 -3.14 -4.11 -9.12
C ILE A 35 -2.78 -2.84 -9.91
N ILE A 36 -3.10 -2.78 -11.20
CA ILE A 36 -2.82 -1.59 -12.04
C ILE A 36 -3.69 -0.41 -11.57
N ILE A 37 -4.95 -0.70 -11.23
CA ILE A 37 -5.88 0.30 -10.70
C ILE A 37 -5.41 0.78 -9.33
N LEU A 38 -4.93 -0.13 -8.47
CA LEU A 38 -4.35 0.21 -7.16
C LEU A 38 -3.10 1.09 -7.28
N ILE A 39 -2.22 0.82 -8.25
CA ILE A 39 -1.06 1.67 -8.54
C ILE A 39 -1.50 3.07 -8.98
N GLY A 40 -2.49 3.16 -9.89
CA GLY A 40 -3.06 4.45 -10.29
C GLY A 40 -3.67 5.20 -9.10
N TYR A 41 -4.42 4.50 -8.25
CA TYR A 41 -5.01 5.04 -7.04
C TYR A 41 -3.94 5.57 -6.06
N PHE A 42 -2.82 4.85 -5.92
CA PHE A 42 -1.69 5.27 -5.10
C PHE A 42 -1.14 6.62 -5.56
N PHE A 43 -0.86 6.79 -6.86
CA PHE A 43 -0.33 8.05 -7.39
C PHE A 43 -1.31 9.21 -7.23
N VAL A 44 -2.61 8.99 -7.47
CA VAL A 44 -3.64 10.00 -7.24
C VAL A 44 -3.70 10.39 -5.76
N SER A 45 -3.73 9.41 -4.86
CA SER A 45 -3.79 9.64 -3.41
C SER A 45 -2.55 10.36 -2.89
N LEU A 46 -1.37 10.01 -3.41
CA LEU A 46 -0.11 10.67 -3.09
C LEU A 46 -0.09 12.13 -3.56
N GLY A 47 -0.56 12.39 -4.80
CA GLY A 47 -0.67 13.76 -5.33
C GLY A 47 -1.65 14.64 -4.56
N LEU A 48 -2.75 14.06 -4.07
CA LEU A 48 -3.69 14.78 -3.19
C LEU A 48 -3.07 15.06 -1.82
N LEU A 49 -2.33 14.09 -1.26
CA LEU A 49 -1.63 14.28 0.01
C LEU A 49 -0.56 15.38 -0.07
N THR A 50 0.23 15.41 -1.15
CA THR A 50 1.24 16.47 -1.35
C THR A 50 0.59 17.84 -1.55
N TYR A 51 -0.52 17.90 -2.27
CA TYR A 51 -1.31 19.13 -2.40
C TYR A 51 -1.80 19.64 -1.04
N GLU A 52 -2.29 18.76 -0.16
CA GLU A 52 -2.71 19.13 1.19
C GLU A 52 -1.56 19.62 2.08
N ILE A 53 -0.38 19.00 1.95
CA ILE A 53 0.84 19.46 2.63
C ILE A 53 1.21 20.87 2.17
N ILE A 54 1.19 21.13 0.86
CA ILE A 54 1.51 22.46 0.28
C ILE A 54 0.51 23.52 0.77
N GLN A 55 -0.77 23.16 0.88
CA GLN A 55 -1.82 24.05 1.40
C GLN A 55 -1.83 24.17 2.94
N LYS A 56 -0.84 23.59 3.64
CA LYS A 56 -0.71 23.56 5.11
C LYS A 56 -1.94 23.01 5.84
N GLN A 57 -2.64 22.04 5.24
CA GLN A 57 -3.84 21.43 5.82
C GLN A 57 -3.50 20.18 6.64
N ILE A 58 -2.91 20.38 7.83
CA ILE A 58 -2.27 19.30 8.61
C ILE A 58 -3.21 18.38 9.39
N LYS A 59 -4.47 18.79 9.62
CA LYS A 59 -5.37 18.19 10.64
C LYS A 59 -5.68 16.70 10.45
N LEU A 60 -5.50 16.15 9.24
CA LEU A 60 -5.80 14.74 8.91
C LEU A 60 -4.70 14.04 8.10
N LEU A 61 -3.50 14.64 7.96
CA LEU A 61 -2.44 14.04 7.14
C LEU A 61 -1.94 12.71 7.71
N PHE A 62 -1.77 12.64 9.04
CA PHE A 62 -1.29 11.44 9.71
C PHE A 62 -2.19 10.20 9.52
N PRO A 63 -3.51 10.25 9.81
CA PRO A 63 -4.37 9.08 9.55
C PRO A 63 -4.46 8.74 8.06
N LYS A 64 -4.36 9.71 7.15
CA LYS A 64 -4.36 9.45 5.71
C LYS A 64 -3.13 8.68 5.24
N ILE A 65 -1.93 9.07 5.68
CA ILE A 65 -0.70 8.39 5.27
C ILE A 65 -0.62 6.98 5.84
N ILE A 66 -1.08 6.78 7.09
CA ILE A 66 -1.16 5.44 7.70
C ILE A 66 -2.13 4.57 6.90
N LEU A 67 -3.32 5.07 6.62
CA LEU A 67 -4.33 4.32 5.87
C LEU A 67 -3.86 4.00 4.44
N LEU A 68 -3.20 4.93 3.76
CA LEU A 68 -2.62 4.70 2.44
C LEU A 68 -1.52 3.63 2.49
N SER A 69 -0.69 3.61 3.54
CA SER A 69 0.33 2.57 3.75
C SER A 69 -0.31 1.20 3.97
N THR A 70 -1.38 1.12 4.77
CA THR A 70 -2.15 -0.12 4.95
C THR A 70 -2.79 -0.59 3.64
N ILE A 71 -3.30 0.31 2.80
CA ILE A 71 -3.85 -0.03 1.48
C ILE A 71 -2.77 -0.63 0.57
N VAL A 72 -1.57 -0.04 0.55
CA VAL A 72 -0.45 -0.58 -0.24
C VAL A 72 -0.11 -1.98 0.23
N VAL A 73 0.14 -2.17 1.53
CA VAL A 73 0.48 -3.48 2.10
C VAL A 73 -0.62 -4.52 1.81
N MET A 74 -1.88 -4.21 2.12
CA MET A 74 -2.96 -5.17 1.89
C MET A 74 -3.19 -5.44 0.40
N GLY A 75 -3.01 -4.44 -0.48
CA GLY A 75 -3.15 -4.60 -1.92
C GLY A 75 -2.07 -5.48 -2.53
N TYR A 76 -0.82 -5.33 -2.10
CA TYR A 76 0.28 -6.20 -2.52
C TYR A 76 0.16 -7.60 -1.92
N ALA A 77 -0.26 -7.72 -0.65
CA ALA A 77 -0.55 -9.00 -0.03
C ALA A 77 -1.62 -9.80 -0.81
N ASP A 78 -2.72 -9.15 -1.20
CA ASP A 78 -3.75 -9.76 -2.05
C ASP A 78 -3.19 -10.16 -3.42
N PHE A 79 -2.41 -9.27 -4.04
CA PHE A 79 -1.77 -9.55 -5.31
C PHE A 79 -0.85 -10.78 -5.24
N TYR A 80 0.01 -10.89 -4.23
CA TYR A 80 0.93 -12.04 -4.06
C TYR A 80 0.19 -13.33 -3.73
N PHE A 81 -0.87 -13.25 -2.92
CA PHE A 81 -1.73 -14.39 -2.60
C PHE A 81 -2.36 -14.99 -3.86
N LYS A 82 -2.84 -14.14 -4.77
CA LYS A 82 -3.39 -14.57 -6.07
C LYS A 82 -2.31 -15.03 -7.02
N LEU A 83 -1.23 -14.27 -7.14
CA LEU A 83 -0.14 -14.53 -8.08
C LEU A 83 0.50 -15.91 -7.83
N SER A 84 0.74 -16.26 -6.56
CA SER A 84 1.30 -17.57 -6.19
C SER A 84 0.37 -18.75 -6.50
N ARG A 85 -0.95 -18.55 -6.43
CA ARG A 85 -1.95 -19.58 -6.80
C ARG A 85 -2.14 -19.72 -8.30
N SER A 86 -2.11 -18.60 -9.02
CA SER A 86 -2.27 -18.60 -10.48
C SER A 86 -1.03 -19.13 -11.19
N TYR A 87 0.15 -18.94 -10.62
CA TYR A 87 1.42 -19.30 -11.24
C TYR A 87 2.40 -19.88 -10.19
N SER A 88 2.56 -21.20 -10.21
CA SER A 88 3.39 -21.91 -9.23
C SER A 88 4.87 -21.55 -9.31
N TYR A 89 5.39 -21.10 -10.45
CA TYR A 89 6.80 -20.78 -10.67
C TYR A 89 7.21 -19.34 -10.26
N VAL A 90 6.35 -18.62 -9.54
CA VAL A 90 6.56 -17.20 -9.20
C VAL A 90 7.51 -17.02 -8.03
N PHE A 91 7.36 -17.84 -7.00
CA PHE A 91 8.14 -17.80 -5.76
C PHE A 91 9.08 -19.00 -5.68
N LYS A 92 10.14 -18.86 -4.86
CA LYS A 92 11.12 -19.92 -4.61
C LYS A 92 10.42 -21.25 -4.25
N ASP A 93 11.02 -22.36 -4.70
CA ASP A 93 10.57 -23.73 -4.41
C ASP A 93 9.11 -24.01 -4.84
N ASN A 94 8.61 -23.20 -5.79
CA ASN A 94 7.23 -23.19 -6.25
C ASN A 94 6.20 -23.01 -5.11
N MET A 95 6.56 -22.21 -4.11
CA MET A 95 5.75 -22.00 -2.92
C MET A 95 4.41 -21.33 -3.26
N ILE A 96 3.31 -21.95 -2.83
CA ILE A 96 1.97 -21.36 -2.84
C ILE A 96 1.79 -20.63 -1.51
N LEU A 97 1.62 -19.31 -1.54
CA LEU A 97 1.58 -18.52 -0.33
C LEU A 97 0.23 -18.68 0.40
N SER A 98 0.29 -18.93 1.71
CA SER A 98 -0.88 -18.78 2.56
C SER A 98 -1.28 -17.30 2.67
N ALA A 99 -2.46 -17.05 3.24
CA ALA A 99 -2.93 -15.68 3.48
C ALA A 99 -1.95 -14.91 4.38
N ILE A 100 -1.48 -15.59 5.43
CA ILE A 100 -0.54 -15.03 6.40
C ILE A 100 0.83 -14.80 5.74
N ASP A 101 1.33 -15.76 4.96
CA ASP A 101 2.60 -15.62 4.25
C ASP A 101 2.59 -14.44 3.27
N SER A 102 1.46 -14.21 2.60
CA SER A 102 1.32 -13.10 1.64
C SER A 102 1.33 -11.74 2.33
N ILE A 103 0.64 -11.61 3.47
CA ILE A 103 0.66 -10.39 4.30
C ILE A 103 2.05 -10.17 4.87
N TYR A 104 2.67 -11.21 5.42
CA TYR A 104 4.03 -11.16 5.96
C TYR A 104 5.05 -10.75 4.88
N PHE A 105 4.98 -11.34 3.70
CA PHE A 105 5.86 -11.02 2.58
C PHE A 105 5.70 -9.57 2.11
N SER A 106 4.46 -9.08 2.02
CA SER A 106 4.20 -7.66 1.71
C SER A 106 4.73 -6.72 2.79
N ILE A 107 4.49 -7.01 4.09
CA ILE A 107 5.01 -6.17 5.19
C ILE A 107 6.55 -6.12 5.16
N THR A 108 7.21 -7.26 5.02
CA THR A 108 8.68 -7.33 5.02
C THR A 108 9.29 -6.68 3.78
N THR A 109 8.58 -6.67 2.65
CA THR A 109 8.97 -5.97 1.42
C THR A 109 8.76 -4.46 1.57
N PHE A 110 7.58 -4.02 2.00
CA PHE A 110 7.23 -2.61 2.24
C PHE A 110 8.19 -1.93 3.22
N THR A 111 8.54 -2.63 4.30
CA THR A 111 9.46 -2.14 5.34
C THR A 111 10.94 -2.32 4.97
N THR A 112 11.22 -2.89 3.79
CA THR A 112 12.56 -3.23 3.30
C THR A 112 13.37 -4.11 4.25
N THR A 113 12.69 -4.91 5.07
CA THR A 113 13.31 -5.85 6.01
C THR A 113 13.82 -7.10 5.30
N GLY A 114 12.99 -7.71 4.44
CA GLY A 114 13.36 -8.82 3.54
C GLY A 114 14.14 -9.98 4.19
N PHE A 115 13.50 -10.76 5.07
CA PHE A 115 14.15 -11.89 5.76
C PHE A 115 14.69 -13.00 4.83
N GLY A 116 14.23 -13.05 3.57
CA GLY A 116 14.77 -13.96 2.55
C GLY A 116 14.23 -15.39 2.60
N ASP A 117 13.27 -15.65 3.47
CA ASP A 117 12.48 -16.89 3.54
C ASP A 117 11.45 -16.98 2.40
N ILE A 118 10.86 -15.85 2.01
CA ILE A 118 10.00 -15.73 0.82
C ILE A 118 10.63 -14.72 -0.14
N TYR A 119 10.83 -15.11 -1.41
CA TYR A 119 11.32 -14.18 -2.44
C TYR A 119 10.87 -14.58 -3.85
N PRO A 120 10.71 -13.59 -4.76
CA PRO A 120 10.28 -13.83 -6.14
C PRO A 120 11.43 -14.42 -6.98
N ILE A 121 11.11 -15.40 -7.83
CA ILE A 121 12.06 -15.96 -8.81
C ILE A 121 11.74 -15.50 -10.23
N SER A 122 10.46 -15.28 -10.57
CA SER A 122 10.05 -14.85 -11.90
C SER A 122 10.36 -13.36 -12.14
N HIS A 123 10.64 -13.00 -13.40
CA HIS A 123 10.97 -11.62 -13.79
C HIS A 123 9.85 -10.64 -13.45
N SER A 124 8.60 -11.00 -13.73
CA SER A 124 7.43 -10.18 -13.43
C SER A 124 7.27 -9.96 -11.92
N ALA A 125 7.41 -11.01 -11.12
CA ALA A 125 7.28 -10.91 -9.67
C ALA A 125 8.36 -10.02 -9.05
N LYS A 126 9.61 -10.10 -9.54
CA LYS A 126 10.69 -9.22 -9.14
C LYS A 126 10.37 -7.74 -9.40
N MET A 127 9.76 -7.42 -10.55
CA MET A 127 9.34 -6.05 -10.85
C MET A 127 8.26 -5.55 -9.88
N PHE A 128 7.28 -6.39 -9.53
CA PHE A 128 6.24 -6.00 -8.58
C PHE A 128 6.79 -5.83 -7.16
N VAL A 129 7.67 -6.72 -6.68
CA VAL A 129 8.35 -6.58 -5.38
C VAL A 129 9.21 -5.32 -5.32
N ALA A 130 9.94 -5.02 -6.40
CA ALA A 130 10.69 -3.76 -6.50
C ALA A 130 9.76 -2.53 -6.45
N SER A 131 8.60 -2.59 -7.10
CA SER A 131 7.62 -1.48 -7.05
C SER A 131 7.06 -1.25 -5.64
N GLU A 132 6.74 -2.32 -4.90
CA GLU A 132 6.27 -2.20 -3.51
C GLU A 132 7.35 -1.57 -2.61
N THR A 133 8.60 -1.99 -2.78
CA THR A 133 9.76 -1.42 -2.07
C THR A 133 9.88 0.08 -2.31
N ILE A 134 9.72 0.54 -3.56
CA ILE A 134 9.74 1.98 -3.90
C ILE A 134 8.60 2.73 -3.23
N PHE A 135 7.38 2.17 -3.25
CA PHE A 135 6.23 2.80 -2.61
C PHE A 135 6.37 2.85 -1.09
N GLY A 136 6.91 1.79 -0.47
CA GLY A 136 7.23 1.75 0.95
C GLY A 136 8.21 2.84 1.35
N TYR A 137 9.27 3.05 0.56
CA TYR A 137 10.25 4.12 0.80
C TYR A 137 9.63 5.52 0.71
N ILE A 138 8.83 5.78 -0.33
CA ILE A 138 8.12 7.06 -0.50
C ILE A 138 7.22 7.32 0.70
N LEU A 139 6.33 6.37 1.04
CA LEU A 139 5.36 6.55 2.12
C LEU A 139 6.04 6.69 3.48
N SER A 140 7.06 5.88 3.78
CA SER A 140 7.83 5.99 5.03
C SER A 140 8.46 7.37 5.19
N THR A 141 8.99 7.94 4.10
CA THR A 141 9.52 9.31 4.09
C THR A 141 8.43 10.34 4.44
N PHE A 142 7.24 10.22 3.86
CA PHE A 142 6.11 11.09 4.17
C PHE A 142 5.62 10.94 5.62
N ILE A 143 5.60 9.73 6.17
CA ILE A 143 5.23 9.49 7.57
C ILE A 143 6.16 10.27 8.50
N VAL A 144 7.48 10.14 8.30
CA VAL A 144 8.47 10.85 9.11
C VAL A 144 8.31 12.37 8.97
N ALA A 145 8.15 12.88 7.75
CA ALA A 145 7.96 14.31 7.50
C ALA A 145 6.72 14.87 8.23
N ILE A 146 5.58 14.17 8.15
CA ILE A 146 4.32 14.59 8.80
C ILE A 146 4.47 14.54 10.32
N LEU A 147 5.15 13.54 10.87
CA LEU A 147 5.44 13.46 12.31
C LEU A 147 6.26 14.66 12.78
N VAL A 148 7.33 15.01 12.05
CA VAL A 148 8.18 16.17 12.38
C VAL A 148 7.39 17.47 12.35
N ILE A 149 6.58 17.70 11.31
CA ILE A 149 5.73 18.90 11.21
C ILE A 149 4.79 19.00 12.42
N LYS A 150 4.14 17.89 12.79
CA LYS A 150 3.22 17.86 13.92
C LYS A 150 3.92 18.23 15.24
N PHE A 151 5.12 17.72 15.49
CA PHE A 151 5.87 18.06 16.70
C PHE A 151 6.36 19.51 16.72
N MET A 152 6.61 20.12 15.56
CA MET A 152 7.01 21.52 15.46
C MET A 152 5.84 22.48 15.68
N ASP A 153 4.65 22.14 15.19
CA ASP A 153 3.44 22.97 15.35
C ASP A 153 2.84 22.91 16.77
N GLU A 154 3.23 21.93 17.59
CA GLU A 154 2.81 21.79 19.00
C GLU A 154 3.65 22.65 19.98
N LYS A 155 4.69 23.37 19.50
CA LYS A 155 5.49 24.32 20.29
C LYS A 155 5.12 25.77 19.99
#